data_AF-A0A1I3HD89-F1
#
_entry.id   AF-A0A1I3HD89-F1
#
_cell.length_a   1.000
_cell.length_b   1.000
_cell.length_c   1.000
_cell.angle_alpha   90.00
_cell.angle_beta   90.00
_cell.angle_gamma   90.00
#
_symmetry.space_group_name_H-M   'P 1'
#
loop_
_entity.id
_entity.type
_entity.pdbx_description
1 polymer ?
#
loop_
_entity_poly.entity_id
_entity_poly.type
_entity_poly.pdbx_seq_one_letter_code
_entity_poly.pdbx_strand_id
1 'polypeptide(L)'
;MNDWSPVMGLPLWVWLFVVPSLIGVICLVAGPRLEPALRPLWRGLDRLYLLSGAIAAVFMLTIILLIVSQMIARWTGVALPGTTEFAGYAMAGTSFFALCHALTRGAHIRVSIILNANAFLKKWLDLFAVFGAAVIATYLARYAVKANIFSEMLNDRTQGQDQIPEWVVTLFTLPGRAIGDWGQAFADGSGASVYTPLWIPQLSMSVGTILLAVALWDTLYRMLVTGVNPIVSEAVE
;
A
#
# COMPACT_ATOMS: atom_id res chain seq x y z
N MET A 1 -0.84 -8.77 25.06
CA MET A 1 -1.23 -8.77 23.64
C MET A 1 -2.57 -8.03 23.51
N ASN A 2 -2.59 -6.74 23.85
CA ASN A 2 -3.80 -5.93 23.78
C ASN A 2 -3.99 -5.45 22.34
N ASP A 3 -5.21 -5.58 21.82
CA ASP A 3 -5.64 -4.78 20.69
C ASP A 3 -5.41 -3.31 21.05
N TRP A 4 -4.61 -2.64 20.21
CA TRP A 4 -4.26 -1.21 20.20
C TRP A 4 -4.98 -0.35 21.24
N SER A 5 -4.19 0.41 22.02
CA SER A 5 -4.72 1.36 22.99
C SER A 5 -5.82 2.23 22.38
N PRO A 6 -6.98 2.38 23.03
CA PRO A 6 -8.08 3.16 22.50
C PRO A 6 -7.63 4.60 22.26
N VAL A 7 -7.58 5.01 20.99
CA VAL A 7 -7.31 6.40 20.61
C VAL A 7 -8.60 7.17 20.91
N MET A 8 -8.54 8.09 21.87
CA MET A 8 -9.71 8.84 22.37
C MET A 8 -10.86 7.95 22.91
N GLY A 9 -10.53 6.83 23.57
CA GLY A 9 -11.53 6.02 24.29
C GLY A 9 -12.38 5.06 23.44
N LEU A 10 -12.15 4.98 22.12
CA LEU A 10 -12.81 4.01 21.23
C LEU A 10 -11.79 3.00 20.65
N PRO A 11 -12.20 1.73 20.42
CA PRO A 11 -11.33 0.75 19.77
C PRO A 11 -10.92 1.24 18.37
N LEU A 12 -9.68 1.00 17.97
CA LEU A 12 -9.14 1.44 16.67
C LEU A 12 -9.95 0.91 15.47
N TRP A 13 -10.64 -0.22 15.66
CA TRP A 13 -11.60 -0.77 14.71
C TRP A 13 -12.81 0.15 14.47
N VAL A 14 -13.28 0.88 15.48
CA VAL A 14 -14.37 1.86 15.32
C VAL A 14 -13.90 3.03 14.44
N TRP A 15 -12.68 3.53 14.65
CA TRP A 15 -12.13 4.58 13.80
C TRP A 15 -11.85 4.13 12.36
N LEU A 16 -11.40 2.89 12.19
CA LEU A 16 -11.02 2.36 10.88
C LEU A 16 -12.22 1.86 10.05
N PHE A 17 -13.31 1.43 10.69
CA PHE A 17 -14.49 0.88 10.01
C PHE A 17 -15.75 1.74 10.15
N VAL A 18 -16.02 2.30 11.34
CA VAL A 18 -17.28 3.02 11.61
C VAL A 18 -17.22 4.44 11.07
N VAL A 19 -16.08 5.13 11.17
CA VAL A 19 -15.93 6.50 10.64
C VAL A 19 -16.01 6.52 9.11
N PRO A 20 -15.30 5.66 8.34
CA PRO A 20 -15.42 5.67 6.88
C PRO A 20 -16.80 5.23 6.38
N SER A 21 -17.47 4.31 7.09
CA SER A 21 -18.83 3.86 6.78
C SER A 21 -19.87 4.94 7.09
N LEU A 22 -19.74 5.66 8.21
CA LEU A 22 -20.58 6.81 8.54
C LEU A 22 -20.41 7.96 7.54
N ILE A 23 -19.17 8.25 7.12
CA ILE A 23 -18.88 9.22 6.06
C ILE A 23 -19.53 8.76 4.75
N GLY A 24 -19.51 7.46 4.45
CA GLY A 24 -20.21 6.88 3.29
C GLY A 24 -21.72 7.13 3.34
N VAL A 25 -22.36 6.91 4.49
CA VAL A 25 -23.78 7.18 4.70
C VAL A 25 -24.09 8.68 4.60
N ILE A 26 -23.23 9.55 5.12
CA ILE A 26 -23.37 11.02 5.00
C ILE A 26 -23.22 11.47 3.53
N CYS A 27 -22.27 10.90 2.78
CA CYS A 27 -22.11 11.16 1.35
C CYS A 27 -23.32 10.68 0.52
N LEU A 28 -23.99 9.60 0.94
CA LEU A 28 -25.21 9.09 0.30
C LEU A 28 -26.40 10.06 0.50
N VAL A 29 -26.47 10.74 1.64
CA VAL A 29 -27.56 11.69 1.98
C VAL A 29 -27.28 13.12 1.49
N ALA A 30 -26.01 13.55 1.42
CA ALA A 30 -25.60 14.92 1.08
C ALA A 30 -24.87 15.06 -0.27
N GLY A 31 -24.94 14.03 -1.12
CA GLY A 31 -24.22 13.87 -2.40
C GLY A 31 -23.99 15.15 -3.23
N PRO A 32 -25.04 15.88 -3.65
CA PRO A 32 -24.87 17.02 -4.55
C PRO A 32 -24.26 18.27 -3.89
N ARG A 33 -24.21 18.35 -2.55
CA ARG A 33 -23.64 19.52 -1.83
C ARG A 33 -22.15 19.38 -1.52
N LEU A 34 -21.62 18.16 -1.49
CA LEU A 34 -20.22 17.87 -1.12
C LEU A 34 -19.27 17.78 -2.32
N GLU A 35 -19.80 17.65 -3.54
CA GLU A 35 -19.01 17.57 -4.77
C GLU A 35 -17.98 18.72 -4.93
N PRO A 36 -18.34 20.01 -4.77
CA PRO A 36 -17.35 21.09 -4.94
C PRO A 36 -16.27 21.11 -3.86
N ALA A 37 -16.56 20.62 -2.64
CA ALA A 37 -15.61 20.58 -1.53
C ALA A 37 -14.62 19.41 -1.63
N LEU A 38 -15.03 18.30 -2.24
CA LEU A 38 -14.20 17.08 -2.36
C LEU A 38 -13.33 17.05 -3.61
N ARG A 39 -13.65 17.83 -4.64
CA ARG A 39 -12.82 17.98 -5.87
C ARG A 39 -11.33 18.26 -5.63
N PRO A 40 -10.90 19.18 -4.75
CA PRO A 40 -9.48 19.38 -4.49
C PRO A 40 -8.81 18.17 -3.84
N LEU A 41 -9.51 17.47 -2.95
CA LEU A 41 -9.01 16.25 -2.30
C LEU A 41 -8.84 15.11 -3.33
N TRP A 42 -9.81 14.93 -4.22
CA TRP A 42 -9.75 13.94 -5.30
C TRP A 42 -8.55 14.15 -6.21
N ARG A 43 -8.21 15.38 -6.58
CA ARG A 43 -7.00 15.67 -7.36
C ARG A 43 -5.71 15.31 -6.62
N GLY A 44 -5.69 15.51 -5.30
CA GLY A 44 -4.56 15.11 -4.47
C GLY A 44 -4.40 13.59 -4.43
N LEU A 45 -5.50 12.87 -4.25
CA LEU A 45 -5.55 11.40 -4.25
C LEU A 45 -5.18 10.83 -5.62
N ASP A 46 -5.67 11.41 -6.72
CA ASP A 46 -5.33 10.99 -8.09
C ASP A 46 -3.82 11.09 -8.34
N ARG A 47 -3.17 12.16 -7.85
CA ARG A 47 -1.71 12.28 -7.91
C ARG A 47 -1.01 11.22 -7.06
N LEU A 48 -1.52 10.94 -5.87
CA LEU A 48 -0.97 9.90 -4.99
C LEU A 48 -1.04 8.51 -5.65
N TYR A 49 -2.13 8.20 -6.35
CA TYR A 49 -2.30 6.95 -7.08
C TYR A 49 -1.39 6.85 -8.31
N LEU A 50 -1.17 7.97 -9.03
CA LEU A 50 -0.19 8.00 -10.10
C LEU A 50 1.25 7.81 -9.57
N LEU A 51 1.57 8.42 -8.42
CA LEU A 51 2.86 8.26 -7.78
C LEU A 51 3.08 6.81 -7.32
N SER A 52 2.06 6.13 -6.78
CA SER A 52 2.19 4.71 -6.42
C SER A 52 2.45 3.83 -7.64
N GLY A 53 1.80 4.10 -8.78
CA GLY A 53 2.11 3.45 -10.06
C GLY A 53 3.53 3.70 -10.55
N ALA A 54 4.03 4.94 -10.41
CA ALA A 54 5.40 5.29 -10.77
C ALA A 54 6.44 4.58 -9.87
N ILE A 55 6.18 4.52 -8.56
CA ILE A 55 7.01 3.79 -7.61
C ILE A 55 7.05 2.29 -7.96
N ALA A 56 5.90 1.69 -8.32
CA ALA A 56 5.86 0.30 -8.76
C ALA A 56 6.72 0.05 -10.02
N ALA A 57 6.70 0.98 -10.99
CA ALA A 57 7.54 0.88 -12.18
C ALA A 57 9.05 0.93 -11.84
N VAL A 58 9.44 1.75 -10.86
CA VAL A 58 10.83 1.79 -10.37
C VAL A 58 11.22 0.44 -9.76
N PHE A 59 10.38 -0.15 -8.91
CA PHE A 59 10.66 -1.49 -8.35
C PHE A 59 10.74 -2.56 -9.45
N MET A 60 9.91 -2.49 -10.49
CA MET A 60 9.97 -3.41 -11.63
C MET A 60 11.30 -3.29 -12.38
N LEU A 61 11.80 -2.06 -12.61
CA LEU A 61 13.13 -1.83 -13.20
C LEU A 61 14.23 -2.40 -12.31
N THR A 62 14.13 -2.23 -10.98
CA THR A 62 15.08 -2.80 -10.03
C THR A 62 15.12 -4.33 -10.12
N ILE A 63 13.98 -5.01 -10.23
CA ILE A 63 13.92 -6.48 -10.41
C ILE A 63 14.68 -6.89 -11.68
N ILE A 64 14.44 -6.20 -12.80
CA ILE A 64 15.11 -6.50 -14.07
C ILE A 64 16.63 -6.33 -13.92
N LEU A 65 17.08 -5.23 -13.30
CA LEU A 65 18.50 -4.97 -13.09
C LEU A 65 19.14 -6.04 -12.18
N LEU A 66 18.47 -6.45 -11.11
CA LEU A 66 18.96 -7.50 -10.21
C LEU A 66 19.09 -8.86 -10.92
N ILE A 67 18.09 -9.25 -11.71
CA ILE A 67 18.10 -10.51 -12.47
C ILE A 67 19.19 -10.49 -13.54
N VAL A 68 19.35 -9.38 -14.27
CA VAL A 68 20.40 -9.23 -15.28
C VAL A 68 21.78 -9.27 -14.62
N SER A 69 21.97 -8.57 -13.50
CA SER A 69 23.22 -8.60 -12.75
C SER A 69 23.56 -10.00 -12.25
N GLN A 70 22.58 -10.74 -11.73
CA GLN A 70 22.75 -12.14 -11.32
C GLN A 70 23.15 -13.04 -12.50
N MET A 71 22.57 -12.84 -13.69
CA MET A 71 22.89 -13.61 -14.89
C MET A 71 24.34 -13.37 -15.34
N ILE A 72 24.79 -12.11 -15.33
CA ILE A 72 26.17 -11.74 -15.68
C ILE A 72 27.16 -12.31 -14.66
N ALA A 73 26.87 -12.17 -13.37
CA ALA A 73 27.74 -12.68 -12.30
C ALA A 73 27.92 -14.20 -12.44
N ARG A 74 26.83 -14.92 -12.71
CA ARG A 74 26.87 -16.36 -12.96
C ARG A 74 27.75 -16.74 -14.17
N TRP A 75 27.80 -15.93 -15.22
CA TRP A 75 28.70 -16.15 -16.37
C TRP A 75 30.18 -15.96 -16.01
N THR A 76 30.48 -15.07 -15.05
CA THR A 76 31.85 -14.85 -14.56
C THR A 76 32.31 -15.88 -13.52
N GLY A 77 31.47 -16.86 -13.17
CA GLY A 77 31.75 -17.84 -12.12
C GLY A 77 31.67 -17.29 -10.70
N VAL A 78 31.25 -16.03 -10.54
CA VAL A 78 31.08 -15.36 -9.24
C VAL A 78 29.59 -15.35 -8.90
N ALA A 79 29.21 -15.97 -7.78
CA ALA A 79 27.84 -15.83 -7.28
C ALA A 79 27.72 -14.52 -6.49
N LEU A 80 26.80 -13.63 -6.89
CA LEU A 80 26.40 -12.49 -6.07
C LEU A 80 25.42 -12.99 -4.98
N PRO A 81 25.82 -13.02 -3.71
CA PRO A 81 24.93 -13.40 -2.62
C PRO A 81 23.84 -12.34 -2.42
N GLY A 82 22.62 -12.76 -2.06
CA GLY A 82 21.52 -11.87 -1.67
C GLY A 82 20.66 -11.30 -2.80
N THR A 83 21.06 -11.37 -4.08
CA THR A 83 20.27 -10.78 -5.19
C THR A 83 18.86 -11.34 -5.31
N THR A 84 18.65 -12.60 -4.95
CA THR A 84 17.34 -13.27 -4.96
C THR A 84 16.40 -12.76 -3.87
N GLU A 85 16.93 -12.45 -2.69
CA GLU A 85 16.14 -11.92 -1.57
C GLU A 85 15.69 -10.48 -1.87
N PHE A 86 16.62 -9.63 -2.33
CA PHE A 86 16.31 -8.27 -2.77
C PHE A 86 15.31 -8.24 -3.93
N ALA A 87 15.42 -9.16 -4.90
CA ALA A 87 14.44 -9.29 -5.97
C ALA A 87 13.06 -9.69 -5.43
N GLY A 88 13.00 -10.58 -4.43
CA GLY A 88 11.76 -10.93 -3.73
C GLY A 88 11.12 -9.73 -3.02
N TYR A 89 11.91 -8.89 -2.35
CA TYR A 89 11.43 -7.68 -1.69
C TYR A 89 10.90 -6.65 -2.69
N ALA A 90 11.64 -6.43 -3.79
CA ALA A 90 11.23 -5.53 -4.85
C ALA A 90 9.96 -6.04 -5.57
N MET A 91 9.82 -7.35 -5.74
CA MET A 91 8.61 -7.99 -6.29
C MET A 91 7.39 -7.71 -5.41
N ALA A 92 7.51 -7.95 -4.10
CA ALA A 92 6.43 -7.66 -3.16
C ALA A 92 6.03 -6.18 -3.22
N GLY A 93 6.99 -5.26 -3.20
CA GLY A 93 6.74 -3.83 -3.31
C GLY A 93 6.01 -3.46 -4.60
N THR A 94 6.46 -3.99 -5.74
CA THR A 94 5.84 -3.76 -7.05
C THR A 94 4.36 -4.15 -7.04
N SER A 95 4.01 -5.33 -6.55
CA SER A 95 2.63 -5.80 -6.55
C SER A 95 1.71 -4.93 -5.69
N PHE A 96 2.11 -4.60 -4.46
CA PHE A 96 1.27 -3.81 -3.56
C PHE A 96 1.11 -2.36 -4.00
N PHE A 97 2.14 -1.73 -4.57
CA PHE A 97 2.02 -0.38 -5.13
C PHE A 97 1.25 -0.36 -6.46
N ALA A 98 1.39 -1.39 -7.30
CA ALA A 98 0.68 -1.48 -8.58
C ALA A 98 -0.83 -1.71 -8.43
N LEU A 99 -1.26 -2.47 -7.41
CA LEU A 99 -2.68 -2.80 -7.16
C LEU A 99 -3.57 -1.56 -7.04
N CYS A 100 -3.11 -0.55 -6.30
CA CYS A 100 -3.84 0.70 -6.12
C CYS A 100 -4.03 1.44 -7.46
N HIS A 101 -2.97 1.55 -8.24
CA HIS A 101 -2.99 2.21 -9.54
C HIS A 101 -3.87 1.48 -10.56
N ALA A 102 -3.75 0.15 -10.61
CA ALA A 102 -4.55 -0.69 -11.50
C ALA A 102 -6.06 -0.59 -11.20
N LEU A 103 -6.44 -0.52 -9.92
CA LEU A 103 -7.82 -0.34 -9.49
C LEU A 103 -8.41 0.99 -9.98
N THR A 104 -7.66 2.09 -9.83
CA THR A 104 -8.14 3.43 -10.21
C THR A 104 -8.29 3.62 -11.73
N ARG A 105 -7.48 2.91 -12.52
CA ARG A 105 -7.54 2.93 -13.99
C ARG A 105 -8.47 1.89 -14.61
N GLY A 106 -9.19 1.12 -13.79
CA GLY A 106 -10.18 0.18 -14.29
C GLY A 106 -9.63 -1.00 -15.08
N ALA A 107 -8.38 -1.39 -14.81
CA ALA A 107 -7.75 -2.57 -15.43
C ALA A 107 -8.33 -3.92 -14.94
N HIS A 108 -9.33 -3.89 -14.05
CA HIS A 108 -9.99 -5.09 -13.55
C HIS A 108 -11.19 -5.46 -14.42
N ILE A 109 -11.21 -6.73 -14.86
CA ILE A 109 -12.32 -7.35 -15.57
C ILE A 109 -13.55 -7.34 -14.65
N ARG A 110 -14.48 -6.42 -14.89
CA ARG A 110 -15.81 -6.49 -14.26
C ARG A 110 -16.55 -7.67 -14.87
N VAL A 111 -17.03 -8.59 -14.04
CA VAL A 111 -17.97 -9.64 -14.48
C VAL A 111 -19.34 -8.98 -14.68
N SER A 112 -19.53 -8.31 -15.82
CA SER A 112 -20.77 -7.62 -16.15
C SER A 112 -21.87 -8.54 -16.69
N ILE A 113 -21.65 -9.85 -16.72
CA ILE A 113 -22.56 -10.83 -17.34
C ILE A 113 -23.87 -10.95 -16.55
N ILE A 114 -23.86 -10.78 -15.22
CA ILE A 114 -25.06 -10.89 -14.36
C ILE A 114 -25.84 -9.55 -14.24
N LEU A 115 -25.33 -8.47 -14.84
CA LEU A 115 -25.80 -7.10 -14.59
C LEU A 115 -26.87 -6.57 -15.56
N ASN A 116 -27.55 -7.44 -16.34
CA ASN A 116 -28.45 -6.99 -17.41
C ASN A 116 -29.96 -7.05 -17.09
N ALA A 117 -30.35 -7.24 -15.82
CA ALA A 117 -31.77 -7.38 -15.46
C ALA A 117 -32.44 -6.07 -14.98
N ASN A 118 -31.73 -5.17 -14.28
CA ASN A 118 -32.30 -3.90 -13.82
C ASN A 118 -31.22 -2.89 -13.41
N ALA A 119 -31.32 -1.63 -13.86
CA ALA A 119 -30.32 -0.58 -13.57
C ALA A 119 -30.17 -0.29 -12.06
N PHE A 120 -31.24 -0.50 -11.29
CA PHE A 120 -31.23 -0.37 -9.83
C PHE A 120 -30.40 -1.45 -9.14
N LEU A 121 -30.61 -2.72 -9.51
CA LEU A 121 -29.86 -3.86 -8.97
C LEU A 121 -28.36 -3.75 -9.28
N LYS A 122 -28.01 -3.24 -10.46
CA LYS A 122 -26.62 -2.97 -10.84
C LYS A 122 -25.93 -1.99 -9.91
N LYS A 123 -26.58 -0.85 -9.64
CA LYS A 123 -26.02 0.19 -8.77
C LYS A 123 -25.79 -0.34 -7.35
N TRP A 124 -26.73 -1.10 -6.80
CA TRP A 124 -26.59 -1.69 -5.46
C TRP A 124 -25.53 -2.79 -5.42
N LEU A 125 -25.48 -3.69 -6.41
CA LEU A 125 -24.49 -4.75 -6.44
C LEU A 125 -23.06 -4.20 -6.54
N ASP A 126 -22.84 -3.23 -7.42
CA ASP A 126 -21.54 -2.55 -7.54
C ASP A 126 -21.18 -1.84 -6.22
N LEU A 127 -22.15 -1.18 -5.57
CA LEU A 127 -21.93 -0.50 -4.29
C LEU A 127 -21.53 -1.48 -3.18
N PHE A 128 -22.26 -2.59 -3.05
CA PHE A 128 -21.95 -3.63 -2.05
C PHE A 128 -20.62 -4.32 -2.33
N ALA A 129 -20.29 -4.56 -3.60
CA ALA A 129 -19.01 -5.14 -3.98
C ALA A 129 -17.83 -4.24 -3.61
N VAL A 130 -17.90 -2.95 -3.94
CA VAL A 130 -16.86 -1.96 -3.61
C VAL A 130 -16.78 -1.76 -2.09
N PHE A 131 -17.91 -1.70 -1.39
CA PHE A 131 -17.94 -1.61 0.07
C PHE A 131 -17.29 -2.82 0.73
N GLY A 132 -17.65 -4.04 0.31
CA GLY A 132 -17.05 -5.27 0.81
C GLY A 132 -15.54 -5.33 0.55
N ALA A 133 -15.10 -4.93 -0.66
CA ALA A 133 -13.69 -4.82 -0.98
C ALA A 133 -12.95 -3.79 -0.10
N ALA A 134 -13.54 -2.61 0.14
CA ALA A 134 -12.98 -1.58 1.01
C ALA A 134 -12.80 -2.09 2.45
N VAL A 135 -13.78 -2.81 2.99
CA VAL A 135 -13.71 -3.43 4.33
C VAL A 135 -12.59 -4.46 4.39
N ILE A 136 -12.49 -5.36 3.41
CA ILE A 136 -11.44 -6.38 3.36
C ILE A 136 -10.05 -5.74 3.24
N ALA A 137 -9.89 -4.75 2.37
CA ALA A 137 -8.61 -4.05 2.19
C ALA A 137 -8.19 -3.29 3.46
N THR A 138 -9.14 -2.68 4.15
CA THR A 138 -8.92 -2.00 5.43
C THR A 138 -8.47 -2.98 6.52
N TYR A 139 -9.07 -4.17 6.55
CA TYR A 139 -8.64 -5.25 7.43
C TYR A 139 -7.22 -5.70 7.09
N LEU A 140 -6.92 -5.94 5.81
CA LEU A 140 -5.58 -6.31 5.34
C LEU A 140 -4.52 -5.28 5.76
N ALA A 141 -4.80 -3.98 5.57
CA ALA A 141 -3.91 -2.90 5.97
C ALA A 141 -3.64 -2.89 7.49
N ARG A 142 -4.66 -3.13 8.31
CA ARG A 142 -4.51 -3.25 9.78
C ARG A 142 -3.54 -4.38 10.16
N TYR A 143 -3.72 -5.56 9.56
CA TYR A 143 -2.86 -6.70 9.87
C TYR A 143 -1.44 -6.52 9.33
N ALA A 144 -1.26 -5.84 8.20
CA ALA A 144 0.06 -5.49 7.68
C ALA A 144 0.84 -4.59 8.65
N VAL A 145 0.21 -3.52 9.17
CA VAL A 145 0.85 -2.64 10.16
C VAL A 145 1.17 -3.40 11.45
N LYS A 146 0.23 -4.21 11.94
CA LYS A 146 0.44 -5.01 13.15
C LYS A 146 1.61 -5.99 12.98
N ALA A 147 1.73 -6.60 11.81
CA ALA A 147 2.82 -7.52 11.51
C ALA A 147 4.18 -6.80 11.51
N ASN A 148 4.26 -5.53 11.06
CA ASN A 148 5.51 -4.76 11.09
C ASN A 148 5.95 -4.48 12.52
N ILE A 149 5.02 -4.03 13.37
CA ILE A 149 5.27 -3.75 14.79
C ILE A 149 5.71 -5.04 15.50
N PHE A 150 5.05 -6.16 15.20
CA PHE A 150 5.41 -7.45 15.77
C PHE A 150 6.82 -7.89 15.36
N SER A 151 7.18 -7.70 14.09
CA SER A 151 8.54 -7.98 13.59
C SER A 151 9.61 -7.12 14.29
N GLU A 152 9.31 -5.85 14.56
CA GLU A 152 10.20 -4.97 15.32
C GLU A 152 10.34 -5.43 16.79
N MET A 153 9.24 -5.82 17.43
CA MET A 153 9.26 -6.35 18.80
C MET A 153 10.07 -7.64 18.95
N LEU A 154 10.04 -8.51 17.94
CA LEU A 154 10.82 -9.74 17.89
C LEU A 154 12.29 -9.51 17.48
N ASN A 155 12.62 -8.31 16.99
CA ASN A 155 13.90 -7.98 16.34
C ASN A 155 14.27 -9.00 15.25
N ASP A 156 13.29 -9.41 14.45
CA ASP A 156 13.46 -10.43 13.41
C ASP A 156 14.38 -9.92 12.29
N ARG A 157 15.46 -10.68 12.04
CA ARG A 157 16.44 -10.43 10.97
C ARG A 157 16.39 -11.52 9.92
N THR A 158 16.76 -11.17 8.69
CA THR A 158 16.84 -12.12 7.59
C THR A 158 17.84 -13.22 7.92
N GLN A 159 17.43 -14.47 7.67
CA GLN A 159 18.28 -15.64 7.84
C GLN A 159 19.04 -15.99 6.54
N GLY A 160 18.80 -15.23 5.47
CA GLY A 160 19.43 -15.38 4.16
C GLY A 160 20.79 -14.71 4.07
N GLN A 161 21.37 -14.72 2.86
CA GLN A 161 22.63 -14.05 2.55
C GLN A 161 22.46 -12.54 2.27
N ASP A 162 21.31 -11.98 2.63
CA ASP A 162 20.97 -10.57 2.44
C ASP A 162 21.56 -9.74 3.59
N GLN A 163 22.56 -8.92 3.24
CA GLN A 163 23.15 -7.95 4.14
C GLN A 163 23.04 -6.57 3.51
N ILE A 164 22.49 -5.62 4.28
CA ILE A 164 22.42 -4.21 3.90
C ILE A 164 23.42 -3.43 4.76
N PRO A 165 24.07 -2.39 4.21
CA PRO A 165 24.88 -1.48 5.00
C PRO A 165 24.09 -0.87 6.17
N GLU A 166 24.70 -0.82 7.35
CA GLU A 166 24.05 -0.37 8.59
C GLU A 166 23.55 1.09 8.51
N TRP A 167 24.19 1.94 7.70
CA TRP A 167 23.74 3.31 7.46
C TRP A 167 22.32 3.39 6.88
N VAL A 168 21.91 2.41 6.07
CA VAL A 168 20.55 2.36 5.49
C VAL A 168 19.53 2.10 6.59
N VAL A 169 19.82 1.16 7.48
CA VAL A 169 18.96 0.84 8.64
C VAL A 169 18.91 2.02 9.60
N THR A 170 20.05 2.67 9.81
CA THR A 170 20.16 3.87 10.63
C THR A 170 19.25 4.96 10.07
N LEU A 171 19.31 5.25 8.77
CA LEU A 171 18.46 6.24 8.10
C LEU A 171 16.96 6.05 8.39
N PHE A 172 16.47 4.80 8.38
CA PHE A 172 15.06 4.50 8.68
C PHE A 172 14.70 4.60 10.17
N THR A 173 15.68 4.46 11.07
CA THR A 173 15.47 4.55 12.52
C THR A 173 15.77 5.93 13.10
N LEU A 174 16.41 6.83 12.34
CA LEU A 174 16.67 8.23 12.72
C LEU A 174 15.42 9.00 13.19
N PRO A 175 14.24 8.86 12.55
CA PRO A 175 13.04 9.59 13.00
C PRO A 175 12.60 9.20 14.42
N GLY A 176 13.04 8.05 14.94
CA GLY A 176 12.81 7.60 16.31
C GLY A 176 13.87 8.02 17.32
N ARG A 177 14.97 8.67 16.89
CA ARG A 177 16.08 9.12 17.74
C ARG A 177 16.09 10.63 17.92
N ALA A 178 16.61 11.11 19.06
CA ALA A 178 16.76 12.54 19.31
C ALA A 178 17.67 13.19 18.25
N ILE A 179 17.27 14.37 17.75
CA ILE A 179 17.96 15.08 16.65
C ILE A 179 19.44 15.35 16.94
N GLY A 180 19.85 15.43 18.21
CA GLY A 180 21.25 15.60 18.64
C GLY A 180 22.15 14.38 18.38
N ASP A 181 21.59 13.17 18.34
CA ASP A 181 22.37 11.92 18.23
C ASP A 181 22.55 11.46 16.78
N TRP A 182 22.00 12.22 15.82
CA TRP A 182 22.05 11.86 14.40
C TRP A 182 23.49 11.78 13.89
N GLY A 183 24.37 12.66 14.36
CA GLY A 183 25.78 12.66 13.99
C GLY A 183 26.54 11.41 14.46
N GLN A 184 26.29 10.96 15.69
CA GLN A 184 26.91 9.74 16.24
C GLN A 184 26.33 8.49 15.60
N ALA A 185 25.02 8.44 15.38
CA ALA A 185 24.34 7.32 14.72
C ALA A 185 24.88 7.06 13.30
N PHE A 186 25.15 8.12 12.52
CA PHE A 186 25.76 7.96 11.19
C PHE A 186 27.24 7.58 11.24
N ALA A 187 27.99 8.05 12.24
CA ALA A 187 29.40 7.70 12.40
C ALA A 187 29.57 6.21 12.69
N ASP A 188 28.72 5.66 13.56
CA ASP A 188 28.76 4.24 13.95
C ASP A 188 28.29 3.31 12.82
N GLY A 189 27.30 3.71 12.02
CA GLY A 189 26.69 2.86 10.98
C GLY A 189 27.39 2.82 9.62
N SER A 190 28.48 3.57 9.42
CA SER A 190 29.11 3.74 8.10
C SER A 190 29.96 2.54 7.61
N GLY A 191 30.25 1.56 8.48
CA GLY A 191 31.26 0.51 8.21
C GLY A 191 30.77 -0.94 8.26
N ALA A 192 29.65 -1.24 8.91
CA ALA A 192 29.22 -2.62 9.11
C ALA A 192 28.07 -3.00 8.16
N SER A 193 28.10 -4.25 7.67
CA SER A 193 26.98 -4.89 6.98
C SER A 193 26.17 -5.69 8.00
N VAL A 194 24.86 -5.44 8.06
CA VAL A 194 23.96 -6.07 9.03
C VAL A 194 22.89 -6.85 8.28
N TYR A 195 22.46 -7.97 8.86
CA TYR A 195 21.30 -8.71 8.37
C TYR A 195 20.06 -7.83 8.36
N THR A 196 19.39 -7.80 7.22
CA THR A 196 18.25 -6.94 6.95
C THR A 196 17.13 -7.21 7.96
N PRO A 197 16.65 -6.17 8.69
CA PRO A 197 15.43 -6.32 9.48
C PRO A 197 14.23 -6.58 8.57
N LEU A 198 13.42 -7.60 8.89
CA LEU A 198 12.26 -7.97 8.06
C LEU A 198 11.22 -6.84 7.97
N TRP A 199 11.11 -6.00 8.99
CA TRP A 199 10.16 -4.88 8.97
C TRP A 199 10.44 -3.88 7.84
N ILE A 200 11.69 -3.74 7.34
CA ILE A 200 12.02 -2.80 6.24
C ILE A 200 11.28 -3.16 4.94
N PRO A 201 11.46 -4.37 4.34
CA PRO A 201 10.69 -4.73 3.16
C PRO A 201 9.18 -4.83 3.45
N GLN A 202 8.80 -5.22 4.67
CA GLN A 202 7.40 -5.31 5.08
C GLN A 202 6.71 -3.94 5.19
N LEU A 203 7.46 -2.84 5.39
CA LEU A 203 6.91 -1.48 5.29
C LEU A 203 6.35 -1.21 3.90
N SER A 204 7.01 -1.67 2.83
CA SER A 204 6.51 -1.50 1.46
C SER A 204 5.13 -2.12 1.29
N MET A 205 4.91 -3.32 1.85
CA MET A 205 3.61 -3.98 1.85
C MET A 205 2.57 -3.19 2.68
N SER A 206 2.95 -2.75 3.87
CA SER A 206 2.05 -1.98 4.74
C SER A 206 1.61 -0.67 4.09
N VAL A 207 2.52 0.05 3.43
CA VAL A 207 2.18 1.30 2.72
C VAL A 207 1.27 1.01 1.54
N GLY A 208 1.57 -0.01 0.72
CA GLY A 208 0.75 -0.35 -0.44
C GLY A 208 -0.66 -0.80 -0.08
N THR A 209 -0.83 -1.57 1.00
CA THR A 209 -2.16 -2.00 1.48
C THR A 209 -2.98 -0.84 2.07
N ILE A 210 -2.35 0.13 2.74
CA ILE A 210 -3.01 1.37 3.17
C ILE A 210 -3.49 2.18 1.97
N LEU A 211 -2.63 2.37 0.96
CA LEU A 211 -2.99 3.08 -0.27
C LEU A 211 -4.17 2.42 -0.99
N LEU A 212 -4.16 1.08 -1.08
CA LEU A 212 -5.26 0.30 -1.64
C LEU A 212 -6.57 0.51 -0.86
N ALA A 213 -6.51 0.46 0.48
CA ALA A 213 -7.69 0.71 1.31
C ALA A 213 -8.25 2.12 1.07
N VAL A 214 -7.38 3.14 1.03
CA VAL A 214 -7.78 4.52 0.72
C VAL A 214 -8.39 4.63 -0.69
N ALA A 215 -7.83 3.97 -1.69
CA ALA A 215 -8.36 3.96 -3.06
C ALA A 215 -9.75 3.32 -3.18
N LEU A 216 -10.01 2.25 -2.43
CA LEU A 216 -11.32 1.61 -2.40
C LEU A 216 -12.36 2.50 -1.71
N TRP A 217 -12.00 3.14 -0.59
CA TRP A 217 -12.88 4.12 0.06
C TRP A 217 -13.13 5.34 -0.83
N ASP A 218 -12.12 5.88 -1.50
CA ASP A 218 -12.29 7.00 -2.45
C ASP A 218 -13.20 6.61 -3.61
N THR A 219 -13.03 5.41 -4.16
CA THR A 219 -13.90 4.86 -5.22
C THR A 219 -15.35 4.76 -4.74
N LEU A 220 -15.57 4.28 -3.50
CA LEU A 220 -16.89 4.21 -2.89
C LEU A 220 -17.51 5.60 -2.75
N TYR A 221 -16.77 6.58 -2.22
CA TYR A 221 -17.26 7.94 -2.04
C TYR A 221 -17.59 8.63 -3.35
N ARG A 222 -16.73 8.47 -4.37
CA ARG A 222 -17.00 9.00 -5.72
C ARG A 222 -18.26 8.37 -6.31
N MET A 223 -18.42 7.04 -6.21
CA MET A 223 -19.59 6.33 -6.71
C MET A 223 -20.90 6.78 -6.00
N LEU A 224 -20.83 7.05 -4.69
CA LEU A 224 -21.95 7.55 -3.90
C LEU A 224 -22.33 8.99 -4.25
N VAL A 225 -21.35 9.86 -4.51
CA VAL A 225 -21.55 11.28 -4.81
C VAL A 225 -22.03 11.49 -6.25
N THR A 226 -21.38 10.88 -7.24
CA THR A 226 -21.71 11.10 -8.66
C THR A 226 -22.83 10.19 -9.16
N GLY A 227 -23.15 9.12 -8.42
CA GLY A 227 -24.14 8.12 -8.83
C GLY A 227 -23.74 7.31 -10.06
N VAL A 228 -22.54 7.55 -10.60
CA VAL A 228 -21.94 6.88 -11.75
C VAL A 228 -20.65 6.22 -11.27
N ASN A 229 -20.37 5.01 -11.75
CA ASN A 229 -19.10 4.37 -11.48
C ASN A 229 -17.95 5.20 -12.09
N PRO A 230 -17.02 5.75 -11.28
CA PRO A 230 -15.94 6.61 -11.79
C PRO A 230 -14.88 5.82 -12.57
N ILE A 231 -14.84 4.50 -12.39
CA ILE A 231 -13.94 3.60 -13.09
C ILE A 231 -14.49 3.38 -14.51
N VAL A 232 -14.17 4.29 -15.41
CA VAL A 232 -14.39 4.12 -16.85
C VAL A 232 -13.35 3.11 -17.33
N SER A 233 -13.80 1.99 -17.88
CA SER A 233 -12.89 1.09 -18.59
C SER A 233 -12.32 1.86 -19.77
N GLU A 234 -10.99 2.03 -19.83
CA GLU A 234 -10.31 2.22 -21.11
C GLU A 234 -10.44 0.90 -21.89
N ALA A 235 -11.66 0.58 -22.31
CA ALA A 235 -11.89 -0.34 -23.38
C ALA A 235 -11.40 0.40 -24.63
N VAL A 236 -10.14 0.11 -24.96
CA VAL A 236 -9.49 0.48 -26.22
C VAL A 236 -10.44 0.10 -27.36
N GLU A 237 -10.83 1.11 -28.15
CA GLU A 237 -11.32 0.94 -29.53
C GLU A 237 -10.30 0.18 -30.38
#